data_AF-A0A2M7VK18-F1
#
_entry.id   AF-A0A2M7VK18-F1
#
_cell.length_a   1.000
_cell.length_b   1.000
_cell.length_c   1.000
_cell.angle_alpha   90.00
_cell.angle_beta   90.00
_cell.angle_gamma   90.00
#
_symmetry.space_group_name_H-M   'P 1'
#
loop_
_entity.id
_entity.type
_entity.pdbx_description
1 polymer ?
#
loop_
_entity_poly.entity_id
_entity_poly.type
_entity_poly.pdbx_seq_one_letter_code
_entity_poly.pdbx_strand_id
1 'polypeptide(L)'
;MKEAEIRKKAIKILTDRNWICWFPSKVRYKQNDIFGIIDLLAIKRKKMKKIQLTTLPNLSIKRKKITNFLKKNKVQMTVEVWAWSKKKKQFKKEKINIKIKKKLKRPIGG
;
A
#
# COMPACT_ATOMS: atom_id res chain seq x y z
N MET A 1 -17.88 -2.59 -8.87
CA MET A 1 -16.65 -3.12 -9.51
C MET A 1 -16.00 -3.97 -8.46
N LYS A 2 -15.88 -5.26 -8.74
CA LYS A 2 -15.35 -6.20 -7.75
C LYS A 2 -13.85 -5.94 -7.59
N GLU A 3 -13.35 -6.00 -6.36
CA GLU A 3 -11.94 -5.76 -6.05
C GLU A 3 -11.01 -6.69 -6.87
N ALA A 4 -11.47 -7.91 -7.14
CA ALA A 4 -10.80 -8.88 -8.00
C ALA A 4 -10.50 -8.35 -9.42
N GLU A 5 -11.39 -7.56 -10.02
CA GLU A 5 -11.15 -6.98 -11.35
C GLU A 5 -10.05 -5.92 -11.32
N ILE A 6 -10.03 -5.09 -10.28
CA ILE A 6 -9.01 -4.07 -10.07
C ILE A 6 -7.65 -4.74 -9.89
N ARG A 7 -7.60 -5.84 -9.14
CA ARG A 7 -6.40 -6.66 -8.95
C ARG A 7 -5.87 -7.24 -10.26
N LYS A 8 -6.73 -7.87 -11.07
CA LYS A 8 -6.34 -8.40 -12.39
C LYS A 8 -5.72 -7.31 -13.27
N LYS A 9 -6.31 -6.11 -13.30
CA LYS A 9 -5.77 -4.97 -14.05
C LYS A 9 -4.42 -4.49 -13.53
N ALA A 10 -4.26 -4.40 -12.22
CA ALA A 10 -3.00 -4.00 -11.61
C ALA A 10 -1.88 -5.01 -11.90
N ILE A 11 -2.17 -6.31 -11.74
CA ILE A 11 -1.24 -7.40 -12.05
C ILE A 11 -0.82 -7.31 -13.52
N LYS A 12 -1.77 -7.20 -14.46
CA LYS A 12 -1.46 -7.07 -15.88
C LYS A 12 -0.46 -5.93 -16.16
N ILE A 13 -0.73 -4.73 -15.64
CA ILE A 13 0.16 -3.57 -15.83
C ILE A 13 1.57 -3.81 -15.23
N LEU A 14 1.64 -4.55 -14.13
CA LEU A 14 2.91 -4.85 -13.46
C LEU A 14 3.67 -5.94 -14.22
N THR A 15 3.01 -7.01 -14.64
CA THR A 15 3.60 -8.11 -15.42
C THR A 15 4.09 -7.62 -16.78
N ASP A 16 3.31 -6.79 -17.48
CA ASP A 16 3.71 -6.16 -18.75
C ASP A 16 4.97 -5.28 -18.60
N ARG A 17 5.30 -4.90 -17.36
CA ARG A 17 6.49 -4.11 -17.01
C ARG A 17 7.56 -4.95 -16.32
N ASN A 18 7.51 -6.28 -16.42
CA ASN A 18 8.44 -7.25 -15.84
C ASN A 18 8.57 -7.12 -14.31
N TRP A 19 7.45 -6.91 -13.62
CA TRP A 19 7.38 -7.06 -12.17
C TRP A 19 6.83 -8.44 -11.82
N ILE A 20 7.46 -9.09 -10.84
CA ILE A 20 6.97 -10.33 -10.25
C ILE A 20 5.96 -9.93 -9.16
N CYS A 21 4.75 -10.45 -9.23
CA CYS A 21 3.63 -10.05 -8.37
C CYS A 21 3.27 -11.18 -7.39
N TRP A 22 2.97 -10.82 -6.15
CA TRP A 22 2.45 -11.72 -5.13
C TRP A 22 1.26 -11.08 -4.42
N PHE A 23 0.20 -11.83 -4.21
CA PHE A 23 -0.98 -11.41 -3.44
C PHE A 23 -1.46 -12.58 -2.57
N PRO A 24 -2.03 -12.30 -1.38
CA PRO A 24 -2.51 -13.35 -0.50
C PRO A 24 -3.74 -14.07 -1.08
N SER A 25 -3.72 -15.41 -1.08
CA SER A 25 -4.87 -16.24 -1.45
C SER A 25 -5.76 -16.48 -0.23
N LYS A 26 -7.00 -15.97 -0.25
CA LYS A 26 -8.07 -16.29 0.73
C LYS A 26 -7.66 -16.13 2.21
N VAL A 27 -7.32 -14.91 2.65
CA VAL A 27 -6.95 -14.65 4.04
C VAL A 27 -8.08 -13.95 4.80
N ARG A 28 -8.46 -14.47 5.98
CA ARG A 28 -9.27 -13.75 6.97
C ARG A 28 -8.34 -12.80 7.74
N TYR A 29 -8.32 -11.53 7.37
CA TYR A 29 -7.39 -10.57 7.96
C TYR A 29 -7.71 -10.31 9.44
N LYS A 30 -6.69 -10.44 10.30
CA LYS A 30 -6.75 -9.95 11.70
C LYS A 30 -6.48 -8.44 11.71
N GLN A 31 -7.02 -7.72 12.70
CA GLN A 31 -6.98 -6.24 12.75
C GLN A 31 -5.55 -5.65 12.77
N ASN A 32 -4.55 -6.41 13.20
CA ASN A 32 -3.13 -6.02 13.25
C ASN A 32 -2.30 -6.51 12.05
N ASP A 33 -2.94 -7.03 11.01
CA ASP A 33 -2.26 -7.60 9.85
C ASP A 33 -1.77 -6.51 8.87
N ILE A 34 -0.53 -6.63 8.40
CA ILE A 34 0.06 -5.80 7.35
C ILE A 34 -0.75 -5.85 6.05
N PHE A 35 -1.42 -6.98 5.78
CA PHE A 35 -2.28 -7.13 4.60
C PHE A 35 -3.59 -6.34 4.72
N GLY A 36 -3.90 -5.79 5.90
CA GLY A 36 -4.97 -4.80 6.05
C GLY A 36 -4.70 -3.47 5.33
N ILE A 37 -3.43 -3.21 4.96
CA ILE A 37 -2.97 -2.01 4.24
C ILE A 37 -2.14 -2.31 2.98
N ILE A 38 -1.99 -3.58 2.60
CA ILE A 38 -1.26 -4.03 1.41
C ILE A 38 -2.04 -5.19 0.78
N ASP A 39 -2.60 -4.97 -0.41
CA ASP A 39 -3.31 -6.03 -1.15
C ASP A 39 -2.40 -6.79 -2.12
N LEU A 40 -1.32 -6.15 -2.59
CA LEU A 40 -0.43 -6.66 -3.62
C LEU A 40 1.01 -6.23 -3.36
N LEU A 41 1.92 -7.19 -3.42
CA LEU A 41 3.35 -6.96 -3.46
C LEU A 41 3.84 -7.14 -4.90
N ALA A 42 4.75 -6.29 -5.33
CA ALA A 42 5.42 -6.45 -6.61
C ALA A 42 6.92 -6.15 -6.48
N ILE A 43 7.76 -7.02 -7.02
CA ILE A 43 9.21 -6.90 -6.97
C ILE A 43 9.82 -6.83 -8.37
N LYS A 44 10.88 -6.04 -8.52
CA LYS A 44 11.69 -5.94 -9.74
C LYS A 44 13.11 -5.50 -9.38
N ARG A 45 14.09 -6.39 -9.58
CA ARG A 45 15.49 -6.17 -9.18
C ARG A 45 15.54 -5.75 -7.68
N LYS A 46 16.19 -4.64 -7.36
CA LYS A 46 16.30 -4.06 -6.01
C LYS A 46 15.07 -3.22 -5.58
N LYS A 47 13.97 -3.24 -6.34
CA LYS A 47 12.77 -2.42 -6.07
C LYS A 47 11.61 -3.30 -5.62
N MET A 48 10.89 -2.85 -4.61
CA MET A 48 9.65 -3.46 -4.12
C MET A 48 8.55 -2.41 -4.03
N LYS A 49 7.36 -2.76 -4.50
CA LYS A 49 6.13 -1.99 -4.36
C LYS A 49 5.20 -2.73 -3.40
N LYS A 50 4.67 -1.96 -2.45
CA LYS A 50 3.65 -2.40 -1.50
C LYS A 50 2.38 -1.64 -1.87
N ILE A 51 1.41 -2.33 -2.46
CA ILE A 51 0.30 -1.70 -3.15
C ILE A 51 -1.01 -2.00 -2.42
N GLN A 52 -1.73 -0.95 -2.06
CA GLN A 52 -3.16 -1.03 -1.73
C GLN A 52 -3.96 -0.67 -2.98
N LEU A 53 -4.85 -1.56 -3.38
CA LEU A 53 -5.79 -1.35 -4.48
C LEU A 53 -7.08 -0.75 -3.92
N THR A 54 -7.67 0.16 -4.70
CA THR A 54 -8.95 0.78 -4.33
C THR A 54 -9.63 1.39 -5.55
N THR A 55 -10.79 2.02 -5.36
CA THR A 55 -11.46 2.87 -6.33
C THR A 55 -11.24 4.34 -5.98
N LEU A 56 -11.43 5.24 -6.95
CA LEU A 56 -11.30 6.68 -6.71
C LEU A 56 -12.11 7.22 -5.50
N PRO A 57 -13.40 6.87 -5.32
CA PRO A 57 -14.18 7.36 -4.18
C PRO A 57 -13.59 6.94 -2.82
N ASN A 58 -12.92 5.79 -2.76
CA ASN A 58 -12.38 5.21 -1.53
C ASN A 58 -10.92 5.62 -1.26
N LEU A 59 -10.32 6.45 -2.10
CA LEU A 59 -8.91 6.84 -2.01
C LEU A 59 -8.58 7.54 -0.70
N SER A 60 -9.39 8.53 -0.30
CA SER A 60 -9.18 9.30 0.95
C SER A 60 -9.28 8.40 2.19
N ILE A 61 -10.26 7.50 2.21
CA ILE A 61 -10.49 6.54 3.30
C ILE A 61 -9.28 5.61 3.45
N LYS A 62 -8.81 5.02 2.34
CA LYS A 62 -7.63 4.15 2.34
C LYS A 62 -6.36 4.89 2.74
N ARG A 63 -6.20 6.15 2.29
CA ARG A 63 -5.08 7.00 2.69
C ARG A 63 -5.04 7.20 4.21
N LYS A 64 -6.17 7.57 4.82
CA LYS A 64 -6.28 7.73 6.28
C LYS A 64 -5.99 6.42 7.01
N LYS A 65 -6.53 5.29 6.54
CA LYS A 65 -6.29 3.95 7.11
C LYS A 65 -4.80 3.61 7.14
N ILE A 66 -4.10 3.77 6.01
CA ILE A 66 -2.66 3.48 5.89
C ILE A 66 -1.86 4.39 6.82
N THR A 67 -2.08 5.70 6.77
CA THR A 67 -1.37 6.66 7.62
C THR A 67 -1.56 6.36 9.10
N ASN A 68 -2.79 6.04 9.52
CA ASN A 68 -3.10 5.69 10.90
C ASN A 68 -2.42 4.39 11.32
N PHE A 69 -2.43 3.36 10.47
CA PHE A 69 -1.74 2.10 10.74
C PHE A 69 -0.24 2.31 10.92
N LEU A 70 0.41 3.06 10.02
CA LEU A 70 1.84 3.33 10.09
C LEU A 70 2.20 4.12 11.35
N LYS A 71 1.41 5.15 11.70
CA LYS A 71 1.63 5.97 12.91
C LYS A 71 1.44 5.16 14.19
N LYS A 72 0.32 4.43 14.30
CA LYS A 72 -0.03 3.62 15.47
C LYS A 72 1.06 2.58 15.77
N ASN A 73 1.56 1.92 14.73
CA ASN A 73 2.56 0.87 14.86
C ASN A 73 4.01 1.38 14.76
N LYS A 74 4.23 2.70 14.61
CA LYS A 74 5.56 3.32 14.43
C LYS A 74 6.38 2.64 13.32
N VAL A 75 5.74 2.32 12.19
CA VAL A 75 6.38 1.66 11.05
C VAL A 75 6.74 2.68 9.98
N GLN A 76 8.03 2.75 9.63
CA GLN A 76 8.49 3.56 8.51
C GLN A 76 8.46 2.73 7.23
N MET A 77 7.39 2.89 6.45
CA MET A 77 7.18 2.14 5.21
C MET A 77 6.48 3.02 4.18
N THR A 78 6.88 2.88 2.92
CA THR A 78 6.17 3.48 1.80
C THR A 78 5.13 2.49 1.26
N VAL A 79 3.88 2.91 1.22
CA VAL A 79 2.76 2.17 0.61
C VAL A 79 2.22 2.99 -0.56
N GLU A 80 2.04 2.34 -1.70
CA GLU A 80 1.40 2.93 -2.88
C GLU A 80 -0.09 2.63 -2.85
N VAL A 81 -0.93 3.66 -3.00
CA VAL A 81 -2.37 3.48 -3.21
C VAL A 81 -2.68 3.64 -4.68
N TRP A 82 -3.21 2.59 -5.29
CA TRP A 82 -3.59 2.56 -6.70
C TRP A 82 -5.11 2.55 -6.80
N ALA A 83 -5.69 3.72 -7.09
CA ALA A 83 -7.12 3.91 -7.22
C ALA A 83 -7.56 3.81 -8.68
N TRP A 84 -8.40 2.83 -9.01
CA TRP A 84 -8.94 2.69 -10.35
C TRP A 84 -9.97 3.79 -10.66
N SER A 85 -9.73 4.51 -11.74
CA SER A 85 -10.70 5.41 -12.37
C SER A 85 -11.44 4.67 -13.47
N LYS A 86 -12.74 4.44 -13.28
CA LYS A 86 -13.59 3.87 -14.35
C LYS A 86 -13.66 4.81 -15.55
N LYS A 87 -13.89 6.11 -15.31
CA LYS A 87 -14.02 7.13 -16.36
C LYS A 87 -12.76 7.22 -17.23
N LYS A 88 -11.58 7.23 -16.61
CA LYS A 88 -10.29 7.36 -17.33
C LYS A 88 -9.66 6.01 -17.70
N LYS A 89 -10.29 4.89 -17.34
CA LYS A 89 -9.76 3.52 -17.49
C LYS A 89 -8.28 3.38 -17.07
N GLN A 90 -7.90 4.02 -15.96
CA GLN A 90 -6.50 4.03 -15.48
C GLN A 90 -6.41 4.13 -13.95
N PHE A 91 -5.23 3.81 -13.41
CA PHE A 91 -4.94 3.98 -11.99
C PHE A 91 -4.42 5.39 -11.69
N LYS A 92 -5.08 6.09 -10.74
CA LYS A 92 -4.46 7.19 -10.01
C LYS A 92 -3.58 6.59 -8.91
N LYS A 93 -2.30 6.94 -8.88
CA LYS A 93 -1.32 6.38 -7.95
C LYS A 93 -0.86 7.44 -6.96
N GLU A 94 -0.87 7.13 -5.67
CA GLU A 94 -0.36 8.00 -4.62
C GLU A 94 0.62 7.22 -3.74
N LYS A 95 1.69 7.87 -3.27
CA LYS A 95 2.64 7.29 -2.32
C LYS A 95 2.35 7.85 -0.94
N ILE A 96 2.21 6.96 0.04
CA ILE A 96 2.07 7.32 1.45
C ILE A 96 3.33 6.87 2.15
N ASN A 97 4.01 7.83 2.78
CA ASN A 97 5.08 7.59 3.73
C ASN A 97 4.80 8.43 4.97
N ILE A 98 5.36 8.03 6.11
CA ILE A 98 5.35 8.83 7.32
C ILE A 98 6.79 9.09 7.75
N LYS A 99 7.07 10.30 8.25
CA LYS A 99 8.30 10.59 8.96
C LYS A 99 8.08 10.27 10.43
N ILE A 100 8.83 9.32 10.96
CA ILE A 100 8.84 9.05 12.40
C ILE A 100 9.92 9.95 12.99
N LYS A 101 9.53 10.94 13.82
CA LYS A 101 10.50 11.71 14.59
C LYS A 101 11.14 10.76 15.61
N LYS A 102 12.44 10.48 15.49
CA LYS A 102 13.18 9.85 16.58
C LYS A 102 13.13 10.84 17.75
N LYS A 103 12.62 10.42 18.92
CA LYS A 103 12.92 11.15 20.16
C LYS A 103 14.44 11.03 20.35
N LEU A 104 15.17 12.13 20.20
CA LEU A 104 16.54 12.20 20.69
C LEU A 104 16.47 11.89 22.19
N LYS A 105 17.06 10.77 22.62
CA LYS A 105 17.38 10.60 24.04
C LYS A 105 18.40 11.71 24.34
N ARG A 106 18.03 12.68 25.18
CA ARG A 106 19.03 13.58 25.76
C ARG A 106 20.02 12.69 26.51
N PRO A 107 21.34 12.80 26.29
CA PRO A 107 22.28 12.14 27.18
C PRO A 107 21.96 12.65 28.59
N ILE A 108 21.73 11.70 29.50
CA ILE A 108 21.67 12.00 30.93
C ILE A 108 23.07 12.51 31.25
N GLY A 109 23.17 13.77 31.65
CA GLY A 109 24.44 14.41 31.98
C GLY A 109 25.19 13.55 33.01
N GLY A 110 26.45 13.28 32.72
CA GLY A 110 27.45 12.85 33.68
C GLY A 110 28.28 14.05 34.11
#